data_AF-A0A9E2W0B8-F1
#
_entry.id   AF-A0A9E2W0B8-F1
#
_cell.length_a   1.000
_cell.length_b   1.000
_cell.length_c   1.000
_cell.angle_alpha   90.00
_cell.angle_beta   90.00
_cell.angle_gamma   90.00
#
_symmetry.space_group_name_H-M   'P 1'
#
loop_
_entity.id
_entity.type
_entity.pdbx_description
1 polymer ?
#
loop_
_entity_poly.entity_id
_entity_poly.type
_entity_poly.pdbx_seq_one_letter_code
_entity_poly.pdbx_strand_id
1 'polypeptide(L)'
;VLDGKFGRERVLGGLCAIAATLNDRREVVQLQPMQSLTFGERDGKMSDRVRAIAEVFASGNFGSVASEQIIQDMWEKWVFLASLAASTCLMRTSVGNILAAPGGRDFLLGMVDEVTAIAAAAGHVPRGPFAERARAMLTTEGSPLTASMFRDIQAGAPVEADHVIGDLIVRAEAAKAPVPKLRTAYTHLKAYEKQRG
;
A
#
# COMPACT_ATOMS: atom_id res chain seq x y z
N VAL A 1 16.63 7.99 0.88
CA VAL A 1 17.50 7.38 1.92
C VAL A 1 18.39 6.28 1.34
N LEU A 2 17.84 5.16 0.84
CA LEU A 2 18.64 4.03 0.35
C LEU A 2 19.61 4.41 -0.78
N ASP A 3 19.14 5.14 -1.79
CA ASP A 3 19.98 5.57 -2.92
C ASP A 3 21.19 6.40 -2.47
N GLY A 4 20.99 7.34 -1.54
CA GLY A 4 22.07 8.18 -1.02
C GLY A 4 23.08 7.39 -0.17
N LYS A 5 22.66 6.29 0.46
CA LYS A 5 23.52 5.46 1.32
C LYS A 5 24.29 4.38 0.55
N PHE A 6 23.64 3.77 -0.44
CA PHE A 6 24.15 2.58 -1.11
C PHE A 6 24.45 2.76 -2.60
N GLY A 7 24.04 3.88 -3.20
CA GLY A 7 24.09 4.07 -4.65
C GLY A 7 22.83 3.53 -5.34
N ARG A 8 22.30 4.29 -6.30
CA ARG A 8 21.04 3.95 -7.00
C ARG A 8 21.12 2.57 -7.67
N GLU A 9 22.28 2.26 -8.24
CA GLU A 9 22.58 1.02 -8.95
C GLU A 9 22.64 -0.21 -8.03
N ARG A 10 22.68 -0.03 -6.70
CA ARG A 10 22.74 -1.14 -5.71
C ARG A 10 21.41 -1.38 -4.99
N VAL A 11 20.38 -0.63 -5.36
CA VAL A 11 19.06 -0.70 -4.72
C VAL A 11 18.02 -1.20 -5.72
N LEU A 12 17.52 -2.40 -5.48
CA LEU A 12 16.40 -2.99 -6.22
C LEU A 12 15.06 -2.40 -5.76
N GLY A 13 14.08 -2.43 -6.65
CA GLY A 13 12.69 -2.26 -6.26
C GLY A 13 12.15 -3.55 -5.65
N GLY A 14 11.13 -3.43 -4.81
CA GLY A 14 10.54 -4.59 -4.15
C GLY A 14 9.20 -4.30 -3.51
N LEU A 15 8.31 -5.29 -3.53
CA LEU A 15 7.10 -5.31 -2.74
C LEU A 15 6.84 -6.71 -2.20
N CYS A 16 6.38 -6.78 -0.95
CA CYS A 16 5.96 -8.02 -0.31
C CYS A 16 4.46 -7.98 0.02
N ALA A 17 3.74 -9.06 -0.25
CA ALA A 17 2.37 -9.24 0.24
C ALA A 17 2.37 -10.40 1.24
N ILE A 18 2.08 -10.10 2.51
CA ILE A 18 1.98 -11.09 3.58
C ILE A 18 1.05 -10.54 4.67
N ALA A 19 0.32 -11.44 5.34
CA ALA A 19 -0.39 -11.12 6.57
C ALA A 19 0.31 -11.83 7.73
N ALA A 20 1.11 -11.08 8.48
CA ALA A 20 1.82 -11.59 9.66
C ALA A 20 1.81 -10.54 10.78
N THR A 21 1.95 -11.00 12.02
CA THR A 21 2.07 -10.15 13.21
C THR A 21 3.05 -10.79 14.20
N LEU A 22 3.41 -10.04 15.24
CA LEU A 22 4.02 -10.61 16.46
C LEU A 22 2.94 -10.79 17.51
N ASN A 23 2.95 -11.92 18.23
CA ASN A 23 2.13 -12.09 19.44
C ASN A 23 2.84 -11.52 20.68
N ASP A 24 2.21 -11.63 21.85
CA ASP A 24 2.74 -11.11 23.13
C ASP A 24 4.08 -11.74 23.53
N ARG A 25 4.39 -12.94 23.01
CA ARG A 25 5.67 -13.64 23.21
C ARG A 25 6.72 -13.30 22.15
N ARG A 26 6.42 -12.37 21.25
CA ARG A 26 7.24 -11.96 20.10
C ARG A 26 7.51 -13.08 19.10
N GLU A 27 6.61 -14.05 19.01
CA GLU A 27 6.65 -15.07 17.96
C GLU A 27 6.02 -14.52 16.68
N VAL A 28 6.56 -14.90 15.52
CA VAL A 28 5.97 -14.57 14.22
C VAL A 28 4.73 -15.43 14.01
N VAL A 29 3.58 -14.78 13.84
CA VAL A 29 2.31 -15.44 13.56
C VAL A 29 1.90 -15.11 12.13
N GLN A 30 1.83 -16.12 11.26
CA GLN A 30 1.28 -15.99 9.92
C GLN A 30 -0.24 -16.07 9.98
N LEU A 31 -0.92 -14.98 9.61
CA LEU A 31 -2.36 -14.85 9.72
C LEU A 31 -3.10 -15.43 8.50
N GLN A 32 -2.43 -15.50 7.35
CA GLN A 32 -2.98 -16.04 6.09
C GLN A 32 -1.92 -16.79 5.30
N PRO A 33 -2.28 -17.83 4.54
CA PRO A 33 -1.33 -18.61 3.74
C PRO A 33 -0.75 -17.82 2.55
N MET A 34 -1.44 -16.77 2.09
CA MET A 34 -0.97 -15.93 0.99
C MET A 34 0.31 -15.19 1.39
N GLN A 35 1.39 -15.46 0.64
CA GLN A 35 2.67 -14.79 0.76
C GLN A 35 3.33 -14.65 -0.62
N SER A 36 3.77 -13.43 -0.94
CA SER A 36 4.54 -13.19 -2.15
C SER A 36 5.57 -12.07 -2.02
N LEU A 37 6.59 -12.14 -2.86
CA LEU A 37 7.62 -11.12 -3.02
C LEU A 37 7.87 -10.86 -4.51
N THR A 38 7.66 -9.62 -4.94
CA THR A 38 8.01 -9.15 -6.27
C THR A 38 9.18 -8.20 -6.17
N PHE A 39 10.19 -8.37 -7.01
CA PHE A 39 11.43 -7.61 -6.96
C PHE A 39 12.00 -7.42 -8.36
N GLY A 40 12.86 -6.42 -8.56
CA GLY A 40 13.45 -6.18 -9.87
C GLY A 40 14.32 -4.95 -9.94
N GLU A 41 14.97 -4.75 -11.09
CA GLU A 41 15.72 -3.52 -11.36
C GLU A 41 14.76 -2.35 -11.56
N ARG A 42 15.11 -1.19 -11.00
CA ARG A 42 14.28 0.02 -11.12
C ARG A 42 14.34 0.68 -12.50
N ASP A 43 15.21 0.20 -13.37
CA ASP A 43 15.28 0.56 -14.80
C ASP A 43 14.62 -0.49 -15.71
N GLY A 44 14.07 -1.56 -15.14
CA GLY A 44 13.37 -2.63 -15.85
C GLY A 44 14.26 -3.72 -16.43
N LYS A 45 15.58 -3.66 -16.29
CA LYS A 45 16.48 -4.69 -16.81
C LYS A 45 16.38 -6.01 -16.03
N MET A 46 16.31 -7.15 -16.72
CA MET A 46 16.49 -8.47 -16.09
C MET A 46 17.98 -8.83 -15.94
N SER A 47 18.64 -8.22 -14.95
CA SER A 47 20.07 -8.36 -14.68
C SER A 47 20.47 -9.73 -14.10
N ASP A 48 21.75 -10.07 -14.18
CA ASP A 48 22.28 -11.34 -13.63
C ASP A 48 22.03 -11.47 -12.13
N ARG A 49 22.10 -10.37 -11.37
CA ARG A 49 21.79 -10.41 -9.92
C ARG A 49 20.30 -10.65 -9.65
N VAL A 50 19.39 -10.11 -10.47
CA VAL A 50 17.96 -10.38 -10.32
C VAL A 50 17.67 -11.85 -10.65
N ARG A 51 18.31 -12.40 -11.69
CA ARG A 51 18.22 -13.84 -12.02
C ARG A 51 18.75 -14.72 -10.89
N ALA A 52 19.91 -14.37 -10.32
CA ALA A 52 20.47 -15.10 -9.18
C ALA A 52 19.55 -15.07 -7.95
N ILE A 53 18.93 -13.92 -7.64
CA ILE A 53 17.95 -13.82 -6.54
C ILE A 53 16.71 -14.68 -6.86
N ALA A 54 16.23 -14.66 -8.11
CA ALA A 54 15.09 -15.47 -8.52
C ALA A 54 15.36 -16.98 -8.37
N GLU A 55 16.57 -17.43 -8.72
CA GLU A 55 16.99 -18.82 -8.54
C GLU A 55 17.00 -19.22 -7.05
N VAL A 56 17.53 -18.37 -6.18
CA VAL A 56 17.49 -18.60 -4.73
C VAL A 56 16.03 -18.67 -4.23
N PHE A 57 15.18 -17.73 -4.64
CA PHE A 57 13.79 -17.70 -4.20
C PHE A 57 12.92 -18.81 -4.79
N ALA A 58 13.28 -19.40 -5.93
CA ALA A 58 12.59 -20.55 -6.50
C ALA A 58 12.65 -21.79 -5.60
N SER A 59 13.66 -21.88 -4.72
CA SER A 59 13.75 -22.94 -3.71
C SER A 59 12.85 -22.71 -2.47
N GLY A 60 12.26 -21.51 -2.34
CA GLY A 60 11.42 -21.13 -1.21
C GLY A 60 9.96 -21.54 -1.35
N ASN A 61 9.28 -21.75 -0.22
CA ASN A 61 7.85 -22.09 -0.18
C ASN A 61 6.94 -20.83 -0.16
N PHE A 62 7.18 -19.89 -1.10
CA PHE A 62 6.39 -18.66 -1.24
C PHE A 62 6.35 -18.21 -2.70
N GLY A 63 5.38 -17.37 -3.06
CA GLY A 63 5.32 -16.82 -4.42
C GLY A 63 6.42 -15.79 -4.63
N SER A 64 7.30 -15.98 -5.62
CA SER A 64 8.30 -14.97 -5.98
C SER A 64 8.18 -14.58 -7.44
N VAL A 65 8.38 -13.30 -7.73
CA VAL A 65 8.32 -12.76 -9.10
C VAL A 65 9.48 -11.79 -9.33
N ALA A 66 10.34 -12.12 -10.28
CA ALA A 66 11.31 -11.17 -10.83
C ALA A 66 10.59 -10.31 -11.89
N SER A 67 10.49 -9.01 -11.65
CA SER A 67 9.71 -8.08 -12.47
C SER A 67 10.60 -7.10 -13.24
N GLU A 68 10.31 -6.96 -14.52
CA GLU A 68 10.85 -5.90 -15.40
C GLU A 68 10.07 -4.59 -15.28
N GLN A 69 9.00 -4.56 -14.48
CA GLN A 69 8.13 -3.40 -14.26
C GLN A 69 7.97 -3.08 -12.77
N ILE A 70 9.00 -3.36 -11.96
CA ILE A 70 8.90 -3.30 -10.49
C ILE A 70 8.42 -1.95 -9.94
N ILE A 71 8.79 -0.84 -10.59
CA ILE A 71 8.32 0.49 -10.18
C ILE A 71 6.80 0.60 -10.35
N GLN A 72 6.25 0.10 -11.46
CA GLN A 72 4.81 0.06 -11.69
C GLN A 72 4.11 -0.84 -10.66
N ASP A 73 4.68 -2.02 -10.37
CA ASP A 73 4.11 -2.95 -9.39
C ASP A 73 4.06 -2.33 -7.98
N MET A 74 5.11 -1.60 -7.60
CA MET A 74 5.18 -0.86 -6.33
C MET A 74 4.14 0.26 -6.26
N TRP A 75 3.95 1.01 -7.35
CA TRP A 75 2.93 2.06 -7.45
C TRP A 75 1.52 1.50 -7.32
N GLU A 76 1.22 0.40 -8.03
CA GLU A 76 -0.06 -0.27 -7.93
C GLU A 76 -0.33 -0.72 -6.49
N LYS A 77 0.63 -1.39 -5.85
CA LYS A 77 0.50 -1.76 -4.44
C LYS A 77 0.24 -0.54 -3.55
N TRP A 78 0.94 0.58 -3.79
CA TRP A 78 0.75 1.80 -3.02
C TRP A 78 -0.65 2.38 -3.22
N VAL A 79 -1.17 2.39 -4.45
CA VAL A 79 -2.55 2.84 -4.74
C VAL A 79 -3.56 2.06 -3.91
N PHE A 80 -3.46 0.73 -3.89
CA PHE A 80 -4.37 -0.09 -3.11
C PHE A 80 -4.20 0.12 -1.59
N LEU A 81 -2.96 0.08 -1.08
CA LEU A 81 -2.71 0.21 0.36
C LEU A 81 -3.07 1.59 0.91
N ALA A 82 -2.73 2.67 0.20
CA ALA A 82 -3.08 4.02 0.64
C ALA A 82 -4.59 4.23 0.62
N SER A 83 -5.30 3.76 -0.42
CA SER A 83 -6.76 3.85 -0.48
C SER A 83 -7.43 3.08 0.66
N LEU A 84 -6.98 1.85 0.93
CA LEU A 84 -7.48 1.03 2.04
C LEU A 84 -7.16 1.67 3.40
N ALA A 85 -5.93 2.12 3.62
CA ALA A 85 -5.49 2.72 4.88
C ALA A 85 -6.21 4.04 5.14
N ALA A 86 -6.25 4.95 4.18
CA ALA A 86 -6.96 6.22 4.31
C ALA A 86 -8.44 6.01 4.66
N SER A 87 -9.10 5.09 3.97
CA SER A 87 -10.52 4.81 4.19
C SER A 87 -10.79 4.19 5.56
N THR A 88 -10.10 3.10 5.89
CA THR A 88 -10.36 2.32 7.12
C THR A 88 -9.85 3.03 8.37
N CYS A 89 -8.76 3.79 8.28
CA CYS A 89 -8.29 4.61 9.40
C CYS A 89 -9.22 5.80 9.67
N LEU A 90 -9.70 6.49 8.63
CA LEU A 90 -10.62 7.62 8.78
C LEU A 90 -11.96 7.17 9.37
N MET A 91 -12.54 6.10 8.83
CA MET A 91 -13.85 5.61 9.26
C MET A 91 -13.83 4.69 10.48
N ARG A 92 -12.63 4.32 10.96
CA ARG A 92 -12.42 3.44 12.12
C ARG A 92 -13.12 2.09 11.99
N THR A 93 -13.21 1.54 10.78
CA THR A 93 -13.95 0.31 10.52
C THR A 93 -13.51 -0.39 9.23
N SER A 94 -14.03 -1.59 8.99
CA SER A 94 -13.71 -2.40 7.80
C SER A 94 -14.35 -1.88 6.52
N VAL A 95 -13.84 -2.31 5.37
CA VAL A 95 -14.39 -1.98 4.04
C VAL A 95 -15.90 -2.28 3.95
N GLY A 96 -16.35 -3.45 4.42
CA GLY A 96 -17.77 -3.82 4.36
C GLY A 96 -18.67 -2.89 5.17
N ASN A 97 -18.22 -2.46 6.35
CA ASN A 97 -18.97 -1.52 7.19
C ASN A 97 -19.02 -0.12 6.57
N ILE A 98 -17.91 0.35 5.98
CA ILE A 98 -17.90 1.62 5.24
C ILE A 98 -18.88 1.54 4.07
N LEU A 99 -18.82 0.46 3.30
CA LEU A 99 -19.67 0.28 2.11
C LEU A 99 -21.16 0.27 2.44
N ALA A 100 -21.55 -0.28 3.59
CA ALA A 100 -22.94 -0.32 4.06
C ALA A 100 -23.47 1.05 4.56
N ALA A 101 -22.59 2.02 4.84
CA ALA A 101 -23.01 3.35 5.27
C ALA A 101 -23.58 4.17 4.09
N PRO A 102 -24.52 5.11 4.34
CA PRO A 102 -24.98 6.04 3.31
C PRO A 102 -23.80 6.81 2.67
N GLY A 103 -23.65 6.71 1.35
CA GLY A 103 -22.53 7.33 0.60
C GLY A 103 -21.19 6.58 0.70
N GLY A 104 -21.14 5.44 1.38
CA GLY A 104 -19.92 4.67 1.61
C GLY A 104 -19.22 4.20 0.33
N ARG A 105 -19.99 3.71 -0.65
CA ARG A 105 -19.48 3.30 -1.96
C ARG A 105 -18.76 4.45 -2.68
N ASP A 106 -19.40 5.62 -2.74
CA ASP A 106 -18.85 6.80 -3.41
C ASP A 106 -17.60 7.33 -2.69
N PHE A 107 -17.59 7.25 -1.36
CA PHE A 107 -16.40 7.57 -0.57
C PHE A 107 -15.23 6.64 -0.90
N LEU A 108 -15.45 5.32 -0.89
CA LEU A 108 -14.42 4.31 -1.17
C LEU A 108 -13.87 4.45 -2.60
N LEU A 109 -14.75 4.55 -3.60
CA LEU A 109 -14.34 4.74 -4.98
C LEU A 109 -13.65 6.09 -5.20
N GLY A 110 -14.16 7.16 -4.60
CA GLY A 110 -13.55 8.48 -4.68
C GLY A 110 -12.17 8.56 -4.01
N MET A 111 -11.92 7.76 -2.97
CA MET A 111 -10.58 7.61 -2.39
C MET A 111 -9.63 6.92 -3.37
N VAL A 112 -10.07 5.83 -4.02
CA VAL A 112 -9.29 5.14 -5.06
C VAL A 112 -8.99 6.07 -6.22
N ASP A 113 -9.95 6.89 -6.64
CA ASP A 113 -9.79 7.85 -7.73
C ASP A 113 -8.73 8.91 -7.40
N GLU A 114 -8.78 9.51 -6.22
CA GLU A 114 -7.79 10.50 -5.78
C GLU A 114 -6.37 9.92 -5.75
N VAL A 115 -6.18 8.71 -5.21
CA VAL A 115 -4.87 8.06 -5.14
C VAL A 115 -4.39 7.62 -6.53
N THR A 116 -5.30 7.11 -7.38
CA THR A 116 -4.99 6.74 -8.77
C THR A 116 -4.57 7.95 -9.60
N ALA A 117 -5.20 9.11 -9.39
CA ALA A 117 -4.83 10.35 -10.07
C ALA A 117 -3.40 10.79 -9.73
N ILE A 118 -2.96 10.61 -8.48
CA ILE A 118 -1.56 10.88 -8.09
C ILE A 118 -0.61 9.93 -8.84
N ALA A 119 -0.91 8.63 -8.86
CA ALA A 119 -0.08 7.65 -9.55
C ALA A 119 0.00 7.93 -11.05
N ALA A 120 -1.13 8.30 -11.68
CA ALA A 120 -1.18 8.71 -13.07
C ALA A 120 -0.32 9.95 -13.35
N ALA A 121 -0.40 10.98 -12.49
CA ALA A 121 0.42 12.18 -12.62
C ALA A 121 1.93 11.91 -12.42
N ALA A 122 2.28 10.85 -11.69
CA ALA A 122 3.64 10.36 -11.55
C ALA A 122 4.11 9.48 -12.73
N GLY A 123 3.28 9.27 -13.76
CA GLY A 123 3.60 8.44 -14.92
C GLY A 123 3.32 6.94 -14.73
N HIS A 124 2.59 6.57 -13.68
CA HIS A 124 2.37 5.19 -13.26
C HIS A 124 0.88 4.87 -13.13
N VAL A 125 0.13 5.06 -14.22
CA VAL A 125 -1.30 4.71 -14.29
C VAL A 125 -1.47 3.22 -13.95
N PRO A 126 -2.28 2.84 -12.94
CA PRO A 126 -2.54 1.44 -12.64
C PRO A 126 -3.08 0.69 -13.84
N ARG A 127 -2.56 -0.52 -14.09
CA ARG A 127 -2.98 -1.36 -15.21
C ARG A 127 -4.43 -1.82 -14.98
N GLY A 128 -5.19 -1.96 -16.07
CA GLY A 128 -6.62 -2.31 -16.04
C GLY A 128 -6.97 -3.47 -15.09
N PRO A 129 -6.33 -4.65 -15.22
CA PRO A 129 -6.61 -5.77 -14.31
C PRO A 129 -6.37 -5.45 -12.83
N PHE A 130 -5.35 -4.64 -12.53
CA PHE A 130 -5.08 -4.21 -11.16
C PHE A 130 -6.14 -3.23 -10.67
N ALA A 131 -6.47 -2.22 -11.47
CA ALA A 131 -7.46 -1.19 -11.14
C ALA A 131 -8.84 -1.81 -10.83
N GLU A 132 -9.30 -2.74 -11.69
CA GLU A 132 -10.55 -3.46 -11.49
C GLU A 132 -10.53 -4.28 -10.19
N ARG A 133 -9.43 -5.01 -9.94
CA ARG A 133 -9.29 -5.80 -8.70
C ARG A 133 -9.28 -4.91 -7.47
N ALA A 134 -8.56 -3.79 -7.49
CA ALA A 134 -8.46 -2.87 -6.37
C ALA A 134 -9.83 -2.26 -6.01
N ARG A 135 -10.60 -1.81 -7.02
CA ARG A 135 -11.97 -1.33 -6.84
C ARG A 135 -12.87 -2.42 -6.28
N ALA A 136 -12.84 -3.62 -6.88
CA ALA A 136 -13.67 -4.73 -6.43
C ALA A 136 -13.41 -5.10 -4.96
N MET A 137 -12.14 -5.21 -4.55
CA MET A 137 -11.76 -5.49 -3.17
C MET A 137 -12.23 -4.40 -2.19
N LEU A 138 -12.19 -3.14 -2.60
CA LEU A 138 -12.65 -2.00 -1.80
C LEU A 138 -14.16 -1.77 -1.87
N THR A 139 -14.90 -2.54 -2.68
CA THR A 139 -16.36 -2.49 -2.73
C THR A 139 -16.99 -3.88 -2.57
N THR A 140 -16.31 -4.79 -1.87
CA THR A 140 -16.85 -6.11 -1.53
C THR A 140 -17.76 -5.99 -0.31
N GLU A 141 -19.03 -6.37 -0.46
CA GLU A 141 -20.02 -6.38 0.62
C GLU A 141 -19.61 -7.32 1.75
N GLY A 142 -19.84 -6.90 3.00
CA GLY A 142 -19.49 -7.68 4.19
C GLY A 142 -17.98 -7.90 4.41
N SER A 143 -17.11 -7.28 3.59
CA SER A 143 -15.66 -7.50 3.67
C SER A 143 -15.09 -7.10 5.04
N PRO A 144 -14.39 -8.02 5.75
CA PRO A 144 -13.70 -7.70 7.00
C PRO A 144 -12.36 -6.97 6.76
N LEU A 145 -12.03 -6.66 5.51
CA LEU A 145 -10.74 -6.11 5.11
C LEU A 145 -10.46 -4.76 5.81
N THR A 146 -9.28 -4.67 6.41
CA THR A 146 -8.72 -3.48 7.05
C THR A 146 -7.23 -3.36 6.74
N ALA A 147 -6.70 -2.13 6.76
CA ALA A 147 -5.26 -1.90 6.68
C ALA A 147 -4.53 -2.28 7.98
N SER A 148 -3.25 -2.63 7.89
CA SER A 148 -2.36 -2.75 9.06
C SER A 148 -2.34 -1.50 9.91
N MET A 149 -2.24 -0.34 9.27
CA MET A 149 -2.26 0.96 9.94
C MET A 149 -3.53 1.17 10.79
N PHE A 150 -4.69 0.62 10.39
CA PHE A 150 -5.88 0.71 11.23
C PHE A 150 -5.78 -0.20 12.47
N ARG A 151 -5.18 -1.40 12.34
CA ARG A 151 -4.90 -2.26 13.49
C ARG A 151 -3.93 -1.60 14.47
N ASP A 152 -2.93 -0.88 13.97
CA ASP A 152 -2.01 -0.11 14.80
C ASP A 152 -2.76 0.95 15.61
N ILE A 153 -3.74 1.63 15.01
CA ILE A 153 -4.60 2.58 15.73
C ILE A 153 -5.40 1.87 16.83
N GLN A 154 -6.02 0.73 16.52
CA GLN A 154 -6.76 -0.05 17.52
C GLN A 154 -5.87 -0.49 18.69
N ALA A 155 -4.58 -0.76 18.42
CA ALA A 155 -3.60 -1.13 19.43
C ALA A 155 -2.95 0.07 20.14
N GLY A 156 -3.27 1.32 19.77
CA GLY A 156 -2.61 2.50 20.34
C GLY A 156 -1.14 2.66 19.91
N ALA A 157 -0.75 2.06 18.79
CA ALA A 157 0.62 2.02 18.29
C ALA A 157 0.95 3.20 17.33
N PRO A 158 2.23 3.54 17.14
CA PRO A 158 2.64 4.46 16.07
C PRO A 158 2.14 4.00 14.70
N VAL A 159 1.79 4.95 13.82
CA VAL A 159 1.30 4.68 12.47
C VAL A 159 2.27 5.21 11.41
N GLU A 160 2.25 4.62 10.23
CA GLU A 160 3.07 5.03 9.08
C GLU A 160 2.44 6.16 8.24
N ALA A 161 1.74 7.10 8.90
CA ALA A 161 0.91 8.13 8.25
C ALA A 161 1.71 9.01 7.27
N ASP A 162 2.86 9.50 7.70
CA ASP A 162 3.72 10.40 6.90
C ASP A 162 4.27 9.68 5.66
N HIS A 163 4.67 8.43 5.81
CA HIS A 163 5.32 7.65 4.75
C HIS A 163 4.33 7.17 3.68
N VAL A 164 3.11 6.78 4.08
CA VAL A 164 2.12 6.23 3.13
C VAL A 164 1.20 7.31 2.57
N ILE A 165 0.62 8.15 3.44
CA ILE A 165 -0.40 9.13 3.05
C ILE A 165 0.22 10.51 2.85
N GLY A 166 1.11 10.93 3.75
CA GLY A 166 1.79 12.23 3.66
C GLY A 166 2.61 12.37 2.37
N ASP A 167 3.41 11.37 2.02
CA ASP A 167 4.22 11.38 0.79
C ASP A 167 3.34 11.46 -0.48
N LEU A 168 2.19 10.76 -0.51
CA LEU A 168 1.22 10.90 -1.61
C LEU A 168 0.66 12.31 -1.73
N ILE A 169 0.37 12.98 -0.61
CA ILE A 169 -0.10 14.38 -0.62
C ILE A 169 0.97 15.32 -1.18
N VAL A 170 2.24 15.14 -0.80
CA VAL A 170 3.35 15.93 -1.37
C VAL A 170 3.44 15.76 -2.89
N ARG A 171 3.26 14.53 -3.39
CA ARG A 171 3.22 14.27 -4.83
C ARG A 171 2.00 14.87 -5.50
N ALA A 172 0.84 14.83 -4.86
CA ALA A 172 -0.38 15.46 -5.34
C ALA A 172 -0.20 16.98 -5.50
N GLU A 173 0.50 17.62 -4.57
CA GLU A 173 0.80 19.05 -4.60
C GLU A 173 1.72 19.42 -5.77
N ALA A 174 2.79 18.65 -5.96
CA ALA A 174 3.67 18.81 -7.13
C ALA A 174 2.91 18.66 -8.46
N ALA A 175 1.95 17.73 -8.51
CA ALA A 175 1.09 17.48 -9.66
C ALA A 175 -0.12 18.43 -9.77
N LYS A 176 -0.36 19.29 -8.78
CA LYS A 176 -1.58 20.11 -8.65
C LYS A 176 -2.89 19.29 -8.70
N ALA A 177 -2.85 18.05 -8.21
CA ALA A 177 -4.01 17.17 -8.16
C ALA A 177 -4.86 17.44 -6.89
N PRO A 178 -6.19 17.63 -7.03
CA PRO A 178 -7.06 17.81 -5.88
C PRO A 178 -7.30 16.47 -5.16
N VAL A 179 -6.90 16.39 -3.88
CA VAL A 179 -7.04 15.18 -3.05
C VAL A 179 -7.68 15.46 -1.68
N PRO A 180 -8.91 16.02 -1.64
CA PRO A 180 -9.56 16.44 -0.40
C PRO A 180 -9.87 15.28 0.57
N LYS A 181 -10.23 14.09 0.08
CA LYS A 181 -10.50 12.94 0.97
C LYS A 181 -9.20 12.44 1.57
N LEU A 182 -8.14 12.33 0.78
CA LEU A 182 -6.83 11.92 1.25
C LEU A 182 -6.27 12.88 2.30
N ARG A 183 -6.42 14.20 2.10
CA ARG A 183 -6.04 15.24 3.08
C ARG A 183 -6.83 15.15 4.39
N THR A 184 -8.13 14.87 4.31
CA THR A 184 -8.96 14.64 5.50
C THR A 184 -8.47 13.41 6.27
N ALA A 185 -8.21 12.31 5.58
CA ALA A 185 -7.68 11.09 6.20
C ALA A 185 -6.31 11.33 6.86
N TYR A 186 -5.42 12.06 6.20
CA TYR A 186 -4.12 12.45 6.75
C TYR A 186 -4.26 13.31 8.02
N THR A 187 -5.11 14.32 7.99
CA THR A 187 -5.38 15.18 9.16
C THR A 187 -5.85 14.36 10.36
N HIS A 188 -6.75 13.41 10.12
CA HIS A 188 -7.23 12.50 11.16
C HIS A 188 -6.11 11.60 11.72
N LEU A 189 -5.22 11.09 10.87
CA LEU A 189 -4.04 10.33 11.30
C LEU A 189 -3.09 11.17 12.16
N LYS A 190 -2.79 12.41 11.76
CA LYS A 190 -1.94 13.32 12.55
C LYS A 190 -2.57 13.70 13.88
N ALA A 191 -3.90 13.87 13.91
CA ALA A 191 -4.64 14.09 15.17
C ALA A 191 -4.53 12.87 16.10
N TYR A 192 -4.64 11.66 15.56
CA TYR A 192 -4.41 10.43 16.32
C TYR A 192 -3.00 10.37 16.90
N GLU A 193 -1.95 10.62 16.09
CA GLU A 193 -0.58 10.63 16.58
C GLU A 193 -0.39 11.66 17.70
N LYS A 194 -0.97 12.85 17.56
CA LYS A 194 -0.91 13.88 18.60
C LYS A 194 -1.61 13.46 19.89
N GLN A 195 -2.72 12.74 19.79
CA GLN A 195 -3.46 12.23 20.95
C GLN A 195 -2.70 11.08 21.65
N ARG A 196 -2.06 10.20 20.87
CA ARG A 196 -1.28 9.06 21.37
C ARG A 196 -0.05 9.50 22.18
N GLY A 197 0.57 10.62 21.77
CA GLY A 197 1.88 11.08 22.25
C GLY A 197 3.02 10.42 21.50
#